data_AF-A0A923APG2-F1
#
_entry.id   AF-A0A923APG2-F1
#
_cell.length_a   1.000
_cell.length_b   1.000
_cell.length_c   1.000
_cell.angle_alpha   90.00
_cell.angle_beta   90.00
_cell.angle_gamma   90.00
#
_symmetry.space_group_name_H-M   'P 1'
#
loop_
_entity.id
_entity.type
_entity.pdbx_description
1 polymer ?
#
loop_
_entity_poly.entity_id
_entity_poly.type
_entity_poly.pdbx_seq_one_letter_code
_entity_poly.pdbx_strand_id
1 'polypeptide(L)'
;MPGRIVQLLDQWHLRKVQDRWTGAADEAAGMEPFALRTLRAEARAMRRQIDRLIHVADHRLGLPALGSGLPRMPLGTDWGWRPDVWRGPIAVPGAVAETARTTISDDLAVYHDCPLGEVALRQVRNGGEADRTPFGLALDVFGFRGSFLSLAVALPEAATTGLKARHLIRVEIVADSDRPLMGFARLNIKHGPNVEQMVSSLPSEGREKIAEFDLAYARIDEQRVERAWLDLIFSNPAMTRITLRDLAVSRRPRAEL
;
A
#
# COMPACT_ATOMS: atom_id res chain seq x y z
N MET A 1 43.56 -12.03 -2.02
CA MET A 1 44.04 -11.26 -0.85
C MET A 1 43.48 -9.82 -0.73
N PRO A 2 43.12 -9.05 -1.80
CA PRO A 2 42.60 -7.68 -1.61
C PRO A 2 41.17 -7.60 -1.02
N GLY A 3 40.34 -8.63 -1.20
CA GLY A 3 38.97 -8.64 -0.67
C GLY A 3 38.85 -8.74 0.87
N ARG A 4 39.86 -9.28 1.56
CA ARG A 4 39.83 -9.42 3.03
C ARG A 4 40.06 -8.09 3.75
N ILE A 5 40.94 -7.24 3.21
CA ILE A 5 41.22 -5.92 3.78
C ILE A 5 40.01 -5.00 3.63
N VAL A 6 39.34 -5.04 2.47
CA VAL A 6 38.10 -4.29 2.22
C VAL A 6 36.98 -4.74 3.16
N GLN A 7 36.77 -6.05 3.35
CA GLN A 7 35.77 -6.58 4.28
C GLN A 7 36.02 -6.16 5.74
N LEU A 8 37.27 -6.12 6.18
CA LEU A 8 37.64 -5.70 7.53
C LEU A 8 37.43 -4.19 7.74
N LEU A 9 37.75 -3.37 6.74
CA LEU A 9 37.48 -1.93 6.76
C LEU A 9 35.98 -1.63 6.81
N ASP A 10 35.18 -2.35 6.02
CA ASP A 10 33.72 -2.22 6.03
C ASP A 10 33.10 -2.60 7.38
N GLN A 11 33.57 -3.71 7.98
CA GLN A 11 33.11 -4.15 9.31
C GLN A 11 33.47 -3.13 10.40
N TRP A 12 34.67 -2.56 10.35
CA TRP A 12 35.09 -1.54 11.31
C TRP A 12 34.26 -0.26 11.16
N HIS A 13 34.02 0.18 9.91
CA HIS A 13 33.19 1.35 9.64
C HIS A 13 31.76 1.16 10.12
N LEU A 14 31.16 -0.02 9.88
CA LEU A 14 29.82 -0.35 10.34
C LEU A 14 29.72 -0.32 11.88
N ARG A 15 30.71 -0.91 12.57
CA ARG A 15 30.77 -0.89 14.04
C ARG A 15 30.88 0.55 14.56
N LYS A 16 31.72 1.39 13.95
CA LYS A 16 31.82 2.81 14.31
C LYS A 16 30.51 3.58 14.11
N VAL A 17 29.77 3.28 13.04
CA VAL A 17 28.45 3.88 12.80
C VAL A 17 27.46 3.43 13.87
N GLN A 18 27.45 2.14 14.23
CA GLN A 18 26.60 1.61 15.31
C GLN A 18 26.93 2.28 16.65
N ASP A 19 28.21 2.29 17.05
CA ASP A 19 28.68 2.90 18.30
C ASP A 19 28.29 4.38 18.39
N ARG A 20 28.41 5.12 17.27
CA ARG A 20 27.97 6.53 17.19
C ARG A 20 26.48 6.67 17.47
N TRP A 21 25.63 5.85 16.88
CA TRP A 21 24.18 5.93 17.08
C TRP A 21 23.76 5.48 18.48
N THR A 22 24.45 4.50 19.07
CA THR A 22 24.26 4.09 20.46
C THR A 22 24.59 5.24 21.41
N GLY A 23 25.78 5.84 21.29
CA GLY A 23 26.16 6.97 22.14
C GLY A 23 25.23 8.18 21.96
N ALA A 24 24.83 8.47 20.72
CA ALA A 24 23.91 9.57 20.44
C ALA A 24 22.49 9.31 20.99
N ALA A 25 22.06 8.06 21.12
CA ALA A 25 20.79 7.69 21.76
C ALA A 25 20.87 7.82 23.29
N ASP A 26 21.99 7.41 23.90
CA ASP A 26 22.21 7.49 25.35
C ASP A 26 22.26 8.95 25.84
N GLU A 27 22.85 9.85 25.07
CA GLU A 27 23.00 11.27 25.41
C GLU A 27 21.81 12.15 25.00
N ALA A 28 20.84 11.60 24.23
CA ALA A 28 19.77 12.37 23.57
C ALA A 28 18.95 13.24 24.55
N ALA A 29 18.74 12.78 25.78
CA ALA A 29 17.97 13.50 26.79
C ALA A 29 18.62 14.81 27.26
N GLY A 30 19.95 14.94 27.11
CA GLY A 30 20.72 16.12 27.50
C GLY A 30 21.13 17.01 26.32
N MET A 31 20.75 16.66 25.08
CA MET A 31 21.19 17.40 23.89
C MET A 31 20.37 18.67 23.65
N GLU A 32 21.05 19.68 23.11
CA GLU A 32 20.40 20.91 22.65
C GLU A 32 19.38 20.63 21.52
N PRO A 33 18.19 21.30 21.52
CA PRO A 33 17.11 21.00 20.57
C PRO A 33 17.49 21.15 19.10
N PHE A 34 18.47 22.00 18.76
CA PHE A 34 18.94 22.14 17.39
C PHE A 34 19.74 20.91 16.93
N ALA A 35 20.69 20.43 17.75
CA ALA A 35 21.47 19.24 17.47
C ALA A 35 20.58 17.99 17.36
N LEU A 36 19.57 17.89 18.24
CA LEU A 36 18.62 16.79 18.22
C LEU A 36 17.79 16.74 16.93
N ARG A 37 17.42 17.90 16.35
CA ARG A 37 16.67 17.96 15.08
C ARG A 37 17.52 17.43 13.91
N THR A 38 18.79 17.82 13.85
CA THR A 38 19.73 17.37 12.83
C THR A 38 19.97 15.86 12.94
N LEU A 39 20.29 15.39 14.15
CA LEU A 39 20.49 13.97 14.44
C LEU A 39 19.25 13.13 14.11
N ARG A 40 18.05 13.63 14.42
CA ARG A 40 16.77 12.99 14.07
C ARG A 40 16.57 12.87 12.56
N ALA A 41 16.97 13.88 11.78
CA ALA A 41 16.85 13.84 10.31
C ALA A 41 17.79 12.80 9.70
N GLU A 42 19.04 12.76 10.17
CA GLU A 42 20.04 11.75 9.78
C GLU A 42 19.58 10.32 10.14
N ALA A 43 19.06 10.12 11.35
CA ALA A 43 18.55 8.82 11.81
C ALA A 43 17.41 8.32 10.91
N ARG A 44 16.46 9.20 10.56
CA ARG A 44 15.36 8.88 9.65
C ARG A 44 15.84 8.54 8.24
N ALA A 45 16.88 9.20 7.74
CA ALA A 45 17.47 8.87 6.44
C ALA A 45 18.11 7.48 6.45
N MET A 46 18.88 7.17 7.49
CA MET A 46 19.53 5.85 7.63
C MET A 46 18.50 4.73 7.83
N ARG A 47 17.51 4.94 8.69
CA ARG A 47 16.41 3.99 8.91
C ARG A 47 15.70 3.65 7.60
N ARG A 48 15.39 4.64 6.75
CA ARG A 48 14.76 4.39 5.43
C ARG A 48 15.58 3.42 4.55
N GLN A 49 16.91 3.53 4.55
CA GLN A 49 17.76 2.65 3.74
C GLN A 49 17.82 1.23 4.32
N ILE A 50 17.90 1.12 5.65
CA ILE A 50 17.88 -0.17 6.36
C ILE A 50 16.53 -0.87 6.14
N ASP A 51 15.42 -0.14 6.29
CA ASP A 51 14.07 -0.65 6.07
C ASP A 51 13.86 -1.13 4.62
N ARG A 52 14.45 -0.43 3.63
CA ARG A 52 14.44 -0.89 2.23
C ARG A 52 15.16 -2.24 2.04
N LEU A 53 16.32 -2.41 2.67
CA LEU A 53 17.04 -3.68 2.65
C LEU A 53 16.24 -4.79 3.35
N ILE A 54 15.69 -4.50 4.54
CA ILE A 54 14.85 -5.44 5.30
C ILE A 54 13.65 -5.85 4.47
N HIS A 55 12.96 -4.93 3.80
CA HIS A 55 11.84 -5.25 2.91
C HIS A 55 12.21 -6.27 1.82
N VAL A 56 13.33 -6.03 1.11
CA VAL A 56 13.83 -6.95 0.09
C VAL A 56 14.27 -8.29 0.70
N ALA A 57 14.91 -8.25 1.86
CA ALA A 57 15.36 -9.43 2.58
C ALA A 57 14.17 -10.27 3.05
N ASP A 58 13.16 -9.67 3.67
CA ASP A 58 11.94 -10.35 4.12
C ASP A 58 11.14 -10.92 2.94
N HIS A 59 11.10 -10.21 1.82
CA HIS A 59 10.52 -10.74 0.58
C HIS A 59 11.30 -11.96 0.05
N ARG A 60 12.63 -11.99 0.16
CA ARG A 60 13.49 -13.06 -0.39
C ARG A 60 13.72 -14.24 0.56
N LEU A 61 13.75 -13.96 1.86
CA LEU A 61 14.08 -14.90 2.93
C LEU A 61 12.84 -15.39 3.69
N GLY A 62 11.72 -14.67 3.57
CA GLY A 62 10.42 -15.25 3.88
C GLY A 62 10.27 -16.50 3.01
N LEU A 63 10.35 -17.67 3.63
CA LEU A 63 9.83 -18.89 3.01
C LEU A 63 8.46 -18.52 2.43
N PRO A 64 8.10 -18.96 1.21
CA PRO A 64 6.72 -18.86 0.81
C PRO A 64 5.95 -19.59 1.89
N ALA A 65 5.20 -18.86 2.72
CA ALA A 65 4.03 -19.46 3.33
C ALA A 65 3.30 -20.05 2.13
N LEU A 66 3.19 -21.38 2.08
CA LEU A 66 2.45 -22.10 1.06
C LEU A 66 1.08 -21.40 0.92
N GLY A 67 0.95 -20.48 -0.05
CA GLY A 67 -0.15 -19.50 -0.05
C GLY A 67 0.17 -18.11 -0.59
N SER A 68 1.41 -17.60 -0.53
CA SER A 68 1.78 -16.29 -1.11
C SER A 68 1.93 -16.31 -2.65
N GLY A 69 1.11 -17.11 -3.32
CA GLY A 69 0.98 -17.10 -4.76
C GLY A 69 0.42 -15.76 -5.25
N LEU A 70 0.55 -15.55 -6.57
CA LEU A 70 -0.32 -14.62 -7.26
C LEU A 70 -1.77 -14.89 -6.82
N PRO A 71 -2.62 -13.86 -6.67
CA PRO A 71 -4.04 -14.06 -6.40
C PRO A 71 -4.60 -15.15 -7.33
N ARG A 72 -5.53 -16.00 -6.86
CA ARG A 72 -6.17 -17.01 -7.74
C ARG A 72 -6.91 -16.25 -8.83
N MET A 73 -6.23 -16.03 -9.95
CA MET A 73 -6.71 -15.17 -10.99
C MET A 73 -7.84 -15.85 -11.76
N PRO A 74 -8.87 -15.09 -12.16
CA PRO A 74 -9.82 -15.59 -13.12
C PRO A 74 -9.12 -16.15 -14.37
N LEU A 75 -9.74 -17.13 -15.01
CA LEU A 75 -9.26 -17.62 -16.30
C LEU A 75 -9.23 -16.46 -17.31
N GLY A 76 -8.18 -16.46 -18.15
CA GLY A 76 -7.95 -15.42 -19.16
C GLY A 76 -7.24 -14.16 -18.64
N THR A 77 -6.84 -14.11 -17.36
CA THR A 77 -6.03 -12.99 -16.84
C THR A 77 -4.68 -12.88 -17.54
N ASP A 78 -4.42 -11.73 -18.15
CA ASP A 78 -3.16 -11.41 -18.83
C ASP A 78 -2.19 -10.63 -17.93
N TRP A 79 -2.71 -10.02 -16.86
CA TRP A 79 -1.90 -9.28 -15.91
C TRP A 79 -2.54 -9.30 -14.52
N GLY A 80 -1.69 -9.40 -13.51
CA GLY A 80 -2.09 -9.49 -12.11
C GLY A 80 -1.07 -8.82 -11.21
N TRP A 81 -1.55 -8.09 -10.21
CA TRP A 81 -0.71 -7.34 -9.29
C TRP A 81 -1.37 -7.18 -7.91
N ARG A 82 -0.54 -6.95 -6.91
CA ARG A 82 -0.92 -6.73 -5.51
C ARG A 82 -0.02 -5.63 -4.96
N PRO A 83 -0.51 -4.65 -4.17
CA PRO A 83 0.34 -3.58 -3.64
C PRO A 83 1.33 -4.04 -2.55
N ASP A 84 2.38 -3.26 -2.34
CA ASP A 84 3.55 -3.59 -1.51
C ASP A 84 3.19 -3.90 -0.05
N VAL A 85 2.24 -3.13 0.50
CA VAL A 85 1.76 -3.24 1.89
C VAL A 85 1.27 -4.65 2.25
N TRP A 86 0.81 -5.43 1.27
CA TRP A 86 0.36 -6.81 1.50
C TRP A 86 1.41 -7.87 1.19
N ARG A 87 2.50 -7.51 0.48
CA ARG A 87 3.55 -8.46 0.07
C ARG A 87 4.70 -8.55 1.08
N GLY A 88 4.99 -7.47 1.81
CA GLY A 88 6.12 -7.40 2.72
C GLY A 88 6.01 -6.26 3.73
N PRO A 89 6.91 -6.20 4.71
CA PRO A 89 6.88 -5.16 5.73
C PRO A 89 7.20 -3.78 5.15
N ILE A 90 6.52 -2.73 5.61
CA ILE A 90 6.78 -1.35 5.19
C ILE A 90 7.66 -0.60 6.21
N ALA A 91 8.40 0.41 5.75
CA ALA A 91 9.34 1.17 6.59
C ALA A 91 8.69 1.82 7.83
N VAL A 92 7.45 2.29 7.66
CA VAL A 92 6.67 2.90 8.71
C VAL A 92 5.37 2.10 8.87
N PRO A 93 5.34 1.10 9.78
CA PRO A 93 4.22 0.16 9.89
C PRO A 93 2.96 0.79 10.51
N GLY A 94 2.97 2.08 10.87
CA GLY A 94 1.78 2.77 11.31
C GLY A 94 1.88 4.28 11.16
N ALA A 95 0.75 4.91 10.86
CA ALA A 95 0.63 6.34 10.62
C ALA A 95 -0.70 6.87 11.17
N VAL A 96 -0.71 8.10 11.65
CA VAL A 96 -1.95 8.85 11.89
C VAL A 96 -2.16 9.77 10.70
N ALA A 97 -3.35 9.74 10.11
CA ALA A 97 -3.69 10.61 9.01
C ALA A 97 -4.11 11.98 9.58
N GLU A 98 -3.11 12.80 9.90
CA GLU A 98 -3.29 14.15 10.46
C GLU A 98 -3.60 15.20 9.38
N THR A 99 -3.19 14.93 8.14
CA THR A 99 -3.34 15.84 7.00
C THR A 99 -4.17 15.20 5.91
N ALA A 100 -4.64 16.01 4.95
CA ALA A 100 -5.50 15.56 3.86
C ALA A 100 -4.90 14.43 2.99
N ARG A 101 -3.57 14.25 3.04
CA ARG A 101 -2.88 13.15 2.38
C ARG A 101 -1.79 12.58 3.28
N THR A 102 -1.85 11.28 3.52
CA THR A 102 -0.82 10.55 4.27
C THR A 102 -0.28 9.40 3.42
N THR A 103 1.02 9.41 3.12
CA THR A 103 1.66 8.37 2.30
C THR A 103 2.03 7.18 3.19
N ILE A 104 1.64 5.96 2.78
CA ILE A 104 1.89 4.71 3.52
C ILE A 104 3.06 3.93 2.89
N SER A 105 3.06 3.82 1.57
CA SER A 105 4.11 3.22 0.74
C SER A 105 4.21 3.97 -0.59
N ASP A 106 5.14 3.56 -1.45
CA ASP A 106 5.33 4.17 -2.77
C ASP A 106 4.07 4.05 -3.66
N ASP A 107 3.27 3.00 -3.45
CA ASP A 107 2.06 2.67 -4.20
C ASP A 107 0.74 2.89 -3.43
N LEU A 108 0.79 3.38 -2.18
CA LEU A 108 -0.41 3.57 -1.35
C LEU A 108 -0.37 4.87 -0.55
N ALA A 109 -1.46 5.62 -0.62
CA ALA A 109 -1.71 6.78 0.23
C ALA A 109 -3.16 6.84 0.71
N VAL A 110 -3.35 7.47 1.86
CA VAL A 110 -4.67 7.77 2.44
C VAL A 110 -5.00 9.22 2.12
N TYR A 111 -6.24 9.45 1.72
CA TYR A 111 -6.81 10.78 1.52
C TYR A 111 -8.08 10.93 2.35
N HIS A 112 -8.23 12.05 3.04
CA HIS A 112 -9.48 12.41 3.70
C HIS A 112 -9.58 13.92 3.92
N ASP A 113 -10.78 14.38 4.25
CA ASP A 113 -11.06 15.77 4.66
C ASP A 113 -11.47 15.89 6.13
N CYS A 114 -11.41 14.80 6.90
CA CYS A 114 -11.71 14.83 8.32
C CYS A 114 -10.71 15.72 9.11
N PRO A 115 -11.18 16.74 9.86
CA PRO A 115 -10.32 17.64 10.61
C PRO A 115 -9.88 17.10 11.99
N LEU A 116 -10.38 15.94 12.41
CA LEU A 116 -10.18 15.44 13.78
C LEU A 116 -8.84 14.74 14.00
N GLY A 117 -8.14 14.31 12.95
CA GLY A 117 -6.90 13.51 13.08
C GLY A 117 -7.12 12.13 13.71
N GLU A 118 -8.35 11.61 13.64
CA GLU A 118 -8.79 10.39 14.32
C GLU A 118 -8.82 9.15 13.41
N VAL A 119 -8.00 9.18 12.36
CA VAL A 119 -7.82 8.07 11.42
C VAL A 119 -6.40 7.54 11.59
N ALA A 120 -6.28 6.34 12.15
CA ALA A 120 -5.01 5.65 12.32
C ALA A 120 -4.89 4.46 11.37
N LEU A 121 -3.70 4.25 10.83
CA LEU A 121 -3.36 3.15 9.96
C LEU A 121 -2.22 2.35 10.55
N ARG A 122 -2.29 1.04 10.40
CA ARG A 122 -1.17 0.15 10.73
C ARG A 122 -1.15 -1.07 9.84
N GLN A 123 0.05 -1.43 9.39
CA GLN A 123 0.31 -2.74 8.84
C GLN A 123 0.24 -3.78 9.96
N VAL A 124 -0.49 -4.85 9.72
CA VAL A 124 -0.68 -5.95 10.67
C VAL A 124 -0.20 -7.24 10.04
N ARG A 125 0.30 -8.18 10.84
CA ARG A 125 0.51 -9.54 10.36
C ARG A 125 -0.83 -10.24 10.21
N ASN A 126 -1.01 -10.87 9.07
CA ASN A 126 -2.07 -11.84 8.88
C ASN A 126 -1.61 -13.18 9.47
N GLY A 127 -2.57 -13.94 9.98
CA GLY A 127 -2.29 -15.20 10.67
C GLY A 127 -3.46 -16.17 10.67
N GLY A 128 -4.59 -15.80 10.06
CA GLY A 128 -5.69 -16.71 9.84
C GLY A 128 -5.37 -17.68 8.71
N GLU A 129 -5.86 -18.91 8.82
CA GLU A 129 -5.68 -19.95 7.79
C GLU A 129 -6.23 -19.54 6.41
N ALA A 130 -7.27 -18.69 6.40
CA ALA A 130 -7.87 -18.15 5.19
C ALA A 130 -7.14 -16.91 4.63
N ASP A 131 -6.08 -16.40 5.29
CA ASP A 131 -5.32 -15.26 4.81
C ASP A 131 -4.30 -15.67 3.74
N ARG A 132 -4.37 -15.03 2.58
CA ARG A 132 -3.51 -15.35 1.41
C ARG A 132 -2.18 -14.58 1.39
N THR A 133 -2.04 -13.61 2.27
CA THR A 133 -0.94 -12.66 2.30
C THR A 133 -0.34 -12.59 3.69
N PRO A 134 0.97 -12.35 3.83
CA PRO A 134 1.62 -12.26 5.14
C PRO A 134 1.19 -11.02 5.95
N PHE A 135 0.73 -9.97 5.30
CA PHE A 135 0.36 -8.70 5.92
C PHE A 135 -1.01 -8.22 5.45
N GLY A 136 -1.68 -7.47 6.33
CA GLY A 136 -2.87 -6.69 6.04
C GLY A 136 -2.69 -5.23 6.48
N LEU A 137 -3.66 -4.38 6.13
CA LEU A 137 -3.70 -2.98 6.53
C LEU A 137 -4.94 -2.74 7.38
N ALA A 138 -4.74 -2.40 8.65
CA ALA A 138 -5.79 -2.00 9.56
C ALA A 138 -5.95 -0.48 9.54
N LEU A 139 -7.20 -0.03 9.43
CA LEU A 139 -7.67 1.34 9.46
C LEU A 139 -8.61 1.46 10.66
N ASP A 140 -8.13 2.18 11.67
CA ASP A 140 -8.83 2.47 12.92
C ASP A 140 -9.38 3.90 12.84
N VAL A 141 -10.70 4.05 12.75
CA VAL A 141 -11.36 5.36 12.64
C VAL A 141 -12.22 5.60 13.87
N PHE A 142 -11.84 6.59 14.68
CA PHE A 142 -12.58 6.93 15.90
C PHE A 142 -13.73 7.89 15.58
N GLY A 143 -13.47 9.18 15.42
CA GLY A 143 -14.43 10.14 14.89
C GLY A 143 -14.15 10.50 13.44
N PHE A 144 -15.22 10.81 12.72
CA PHE A 144 -15.14 11.24 11.33
C PHE A 144 -16.09 12.42 11.08
N ARG A 145 -15.52 13.59 10.83
CA ARG A 145 -16.24 14.83 10.47
C ARG A 145 -15.82 15.33 9.08
N GLY A 146 -15.55 14.38 8.18
CA GLY A 146 -15.27 14.63 6.77
C GLY A 146 -16.39 14.11 5.88
N SER A 147 -16.31 14.43 4.59
CA SER A 147 -17.17 13.88 3.55
C SER A 147 -16.59 12.61 2.91
N PHE A 148 -15.27 12.38 2.98
CA PHE A 148 -14.66 11.22 2.35
C PHE A 148 -13.41 10.71 3.06
N LEU A 149 -13.27 9.38 3.12
CA LEU A 149 -12.03 8.69 3.46
C LEU A 149 -11.71 7.72 2.33
N SER A 150 -10.50 7.81 1.79
CA SER A 150 -10.09 6.98 0.67
C SER A 150 -8.67 6.44 0.80
N LEU A 151 -8.49 5.19 0.40
CA LEU A 151 -7.19 4.59 0.12
C LEU A 151 -6.95 4.64 -1.38
N ALA A 152 -5.97 5.45 -1.80
CA ALA A 152 -5.54 5.57 -3.17
C ALA A 152 -4.35 4.64 -3.43
N VAL A 153 -4.57 3.65 -4.30
CA VAL A 153 -3.60 2.65 -4.74
C VAL A 153 -3.11 3.03 -6.13
N ALA A 154 -1.83 3.39 -6.26
CA ALA A 154 -1.24 3.66 -7.57
C ALA A 154 -1.00 2.34 -8.30
N LEU A 155 -1.60 2.16 -9.49
CA LEU A 155 -1.34 0.96 -10.29
C LEU A 155 0.02 1.11 -10.99
N PRO A 156 0.82 0.04 -11.10
CA PRO A 156 2.11 0.09 -11.77
C PRO A 156 1.92 0.28 -13.28
N GLU A 157 2.98 0.71 -13.98
CA GLU A 157 2.98 0.91 -15.43
C GLU A 157 2.54 -0.34 -16.23
N ALA A 158 2.83 -1.53 -15.71
CA ALA A 158 2.38 -2.78 -16.29
C ALA A 158 0.84 -2.91 -16.39
N ALA A 159 0.09 -2.20 -15.54
CA ALA A 159 -1.37 -2.17 -15.59
C ALA A 159 -1.90 -1.44 -16.84
N THR A 160 -1.22 -0.35 -17.22
CA THR A 160 -1.61 0.52 -18.34
C THR A 160 -0.97 0.14 -19.66
N THR A 161 0.15 -0.59 -19.63
CA THR A 161 0.85 -1.05 -20.83
C THR A 161 -0.06 -1.93 -21.68
N GLY A 162 -0.39 -1.47 -22.89
CA GLY A 162 -1.28 -2.17 -23.82
C GLY A 162 -2.74 -2.23 -23.37
N LEU A 163 -3.17 -1.35 -22.45
CA LEU A 163 -4.55 -1.25 -22.00
C LEU A 163 -5.45 -0.80 -23.17
N LYS A 164 -6.60 -1.46 -23.28
CA LYS A 164 -7.59 -1.26 -24.36
C LYS A 164 -9.00 -1.31 -23.78
N ALA A 165 -9.96 -0.72 -24.47
CA ALA A 165 -11.38 -0.72 -24.09
C ALA A 165 -11.93 -2.15 -23.96
N ARG A 166 -11.41 -3.13 -24.69
CA ARG A 166 -11.83 -4.54 -24.53
C ARG A 166 -11.45 -5.20 -23.20
N HIS A 167 -10.68 -4.55 -22.33
CA HIS A 167 -10.24 -5.18 -21.08
C HIS A 167 -11.25 -5.00 -19.95
N LEU A 168 -11.27 -5.98 -19.07
CA LEU A 168 -11.90 -5.92 -17.76
C LEU A 168 -10.81 -5.75 -16.70
N ILE A 169 -10.98 -4.79 -15.81
CA ILE A 169 -10.17 -4.66 -14.60
C ILE A 169 -11.01 -5.18 -13.43
N ARG A 170 -10.47 -6.16 -12.71
CA ARG A 170 -11.10 -6.75 -11.52
C ARG A 170 -10.25 -6.44 -10.30
N VAL A 171 -10.90 -5.95 -9.26
CA VAL A 171 -10.33 -5.70 -7.94
C VAL A 171 -10.95 -6.69 -6.97
N GLU A 172 -10.12 -7.45 -6.29
CA GLU A 172 -10.51 -8.41 -5.26
C GLU A 172 -9.95 -7.96 -3.92
N ILE A 173 -10.82 -7.80 -2.94
CA ILE A 173 -10.50 -7.31 -1.61
C ILE A 173 -10.95 -8.34 -0.60
N VAL A 174 -10.10 -8.65 0.37
CA VAL A 174 -10.49 -9.40 1.57
C VAL A 174 -10.47 -8.40 2.72
N ALA A 175 -11.62 -8.15 3.34
CA ALA A 175 -11.76 -7.16 4.39
C ALA A 175 -12.54 -7.72 5.58
N ASP A 176 -11.95 -7.59 6.77
CA ASP A 176 -12.67 -7.78 8.03
C ASP A 176 -13.12 -6.41 8.54
N SER A 177 -14.37 -6.30 8.95
CA SER A 177 -14.94 -5.05 9.47
C SER A 177 -15.88 -5.37 10.62
N ASP A 178 -15.88 -4.56 11.66
CA ASP A 178 -16.78 -4.68 12.82
C ASP A 178 -18.24 -4.34 12.47
N ARG A 179 -18.45 -3.60 11.38
CA ARG A 179 -19.76 -3.25 10.81
C ARG A 179 -19.77 -3.49 9.30
N PRO A 180 -20.96 -3.60 8.65
CA PRO A 180 -21.04 -3.68 7.19
C PRO A 180 -20.24 -2.54 6.53
N LEU A 181 -19.35 -2.91 5.62
CA LEU A 181 -18.43 -1.96 5.00
C LEU A 181 -19.15 -1.22 3.87
N MET A 182 -19.61 -0.01 4.14
CA MET A 182 -20.19 0.84 3.09
C MET A 182 -19.06 1.51 2.32
N GLY A 183 -18.85 1.11 1.06
CA GLY A 183 -17.79 1.71 0.25
C GLY A 183 -17.88 1.39 -1.23
N PHE A 184 -17.03 2.08 -1.99
CA PHE A 184 -16.96 1.99 -3.44
C PHE A 184 -15.51 1.90 -3.86
N ALA A 185 -15.25 1.20 -4.95
CA ALA A 185 -13.99 1.25 -5.66
C ALA A 185 -14.16 2.19 -6.86
N ARG A 186 -13.24 3.14 -7.04
CA ARG A 186 -13.18 4.01 -8.20
C ARG A 186 -11.87 3.79 -8.95
N LEU A 187 -11.96 3.29 -10.18
CA LEU A 187 -10.83 3.20 -11.09
C LEU A 187 -10.70 4.53 -11.83
N ASN A 188 -9.50 5.10 -11.79
CA ASN A 188 -9.16 6.32 -12.51
C ASN A 188 -8.09 6.00 -13.55
N ILE A 189 -8.31 6.40 -14.80
CA ILE A 189 -7.36 6.21 -15.91
C ILE A 189 -7.04 7.57 -16.52
N LYS A 190 -5.78 7.99 -16.40
CA LYS A 190 -5.28 9.21 -17.05
C LYS A 190 -4.97 8.89 -18.51
N HIS A 191 -5.58 9.63 -19.44
CA HIS A 191 -5.25 9.55 -20.86
C HIS A 191 -5.18 10.93 -21.52
N GLY A 192 -3.96 11.36 -21.88
CA GLY A 192 -3.70 12.73 -22.34
C GLY A 192 -4.21 13.77 -21.33
N PRO A 193 -4.98 14.80 -21.73
CA PRO A 193 -5.49 15.81 -20.81
C PRO A 193 -6.61 15.29 -19.88
N ASN A 194 -7.24 14.16 -20.20
CA ASN A 194 -8.46 13.68 -19.55
C ASN A 194 -8.17 12.61 -18.50
N VAL A 195 -9.08 12.45 -17.54
CA VAL A 195 -9.12 11.33 -16.60
C VAL A 195 -10.48 10.68 -16.71
N GLU A 196 -10.52 9.43 -17.11
CA GLU A 196 -11.73 8.62 -17.09
C GLU A 196 -11.90 8.01 -15.70
N GLN A 197 -13.11 8.11 -15.14
CA GLN A 197 -13.44 7.62 -13.80
C GLN A 197 -14.60 6.62 -13.87
N MET A 198 -14.38 5.43 -13.33
CA MET A 198 -15.40 4.39 -13.24
C MET A 198 -15.59 4.02 -11.78
N VAL A 199 -16.84 3.91 -11.32
CA VAL A 199 -17.17 3.61 -9.92
C VAL A 199 -17.95 2.31 -9.85
N SER A 200 -17.61 1.46 -8.88
CA SER A 200 -18.28 0.20 -8.60
C SER A 200 -18.49 0.08 -7.09
N SER A 201 -19.71 -0.25 -6.66
CA SER A 201 -20.02 -0.45 -5.23
C SER A 201 -19.41 -1.75 -4.74
N LEU A 202 -18.83 -1.74 -3.55
CA LEU A 202 -18.37 -2.95 -2.89
C LEU A 202 -19.55 -3.64 -2.18
N PRO A 203 -19.63 -4.98 -2.21
CA PRO A 203 -20.54 -5.71 -1.33
C PRO A 203 -20.35 -5.27 0.12
N SER A 204 -21.44 -4.87 0.80
CA SER A 204 -21.38 -4.35 2.17
C SER A 204 -21.09 -5.46 3.19
N GLU A 205 -21.71 -6.60 2.99
CA GLU A 205 -21.54 -7.82 3.79
C GLU A 205 -20.47 -8.74 3.19
N GLY A 206 -20.09 -9.75 3.96
CA GLY A 206 -19.08 -10.73 3.54
C GLY A 206 -17.66 -10.20 3.60
N ARG A 207 -16.75 -11.15 3.78
CA ARG A 207 -15.30 -10.90 3.89
C ARG A 207 -14.66 -10.61 2.53
N GLU A 208 -15.10 -11.33 1.50
CA GLU A 208 -14.63 -11.15 0.14
C GLU A 208 -15.47 -10.11 -0.59
N LYS A 209 -14.81 -9.14 -1.22
CA LYS A 209 -15.43 -8.03 -1.92
C LYS A 209 -14.81 -7.93 -3.30
N ILE A 210 -15.65 -7.82 -4.32
CA ILE A 210 -15.21 -7.77 -5.72
C ILE A 210 -15.79 -6.50 -6.35
N ALA A 211 -14.94 -5.78 -7.09
CA ALA A 211 -15.35 -4.72 -8.00
C ALA A 211 -14.79 -5.02 -9.40
N GLU A 212 -15.64 -4.95 -10.41
CA GLU A 212 -15.25 -5.13 -11.80
C GLU A 212 -15.55 -3.87 -12.60
N PHE A 213 -14.62 -3.50 -13.48
CA PHE A 213 -14.69 -2.35 -14.37
C PHE A 213 -14.54 -2.85 -15.81
N ASP A 214 -15.63 -2.80 -16.58
CA ASP A 214 -15.60 -3.10 -18.01
C ASP A 214 -15.22 -1.85 -18.81
N LEU A 215 -13.99 -1.82 -19.33
CA LEU A 215 -13.46 -0.67 -20.04
C LEU A 215 -14.14 -0.43 -21.38
N ALA A 216 -15.03 -1.32 -21.84
CA ALA A 216 -15.82 -1.11 -23.05
C ALA A 216 -16.78 0.08 -22.87
N TYR A 217 -17.12 0.40 -21.62
CA TYR A 217 -17.94 1.56 -21.26
C TYR A 217 -17.12 2.79 -20.88
N ALA A 218 -15.78 2.67 -20.88
CA ALA A 218 -14.87 3.75 -20.53
C ALA A 218 -14.53 4.59 -21.77
N ARG A 219 -14.57 5.92 -21.66
CA ARG A 219 -14.21 6.84 -22.74
C ARG A 219 -12.70 7.11 -22.78
N ILE A 220 -11.91 6.05 -22.89
CA ILE A 220 -10.44 6.14 -22.89
C ILE A 220 -9.88 6.32 -24.31
N ASP A 221 -8.82 7.13 -24.41
CA ASP A 221 -7.95 7.15 -25.58
C ASP A 221 -6.83 6.12 -25.38
N GLU A 222 -6.97 4.96 -26.02
CA GLU A 222 -6.06 3.81 -25.86
C GLU A 222 -4.60 4.14 -26.20
N GLN A 223 -4.36 5.09 -27.11
CA GLN A 223 -3.01 5.46 -27.54
C GLN A 223 -2.34 6.43 -26.57
N ARG A 224 -3.10 7.02 -25.64
CA ARG A 224 -2.65 8.09 -24.75
C ARG A 224 -2.77 7.73 -23.27
N VAL A 225 -2.96 6.45 -22.93
CA VAL A 225 -3.01 6.01 -21.53
C VAL A 225 -1.64 6.22 -20.86
N GLU A 226 -1.62 6.99 -19.78
CA GLU A 226 -0.38 7.35 -19.07
C GLU A 226 -0.24 6.59 -17.75
N ARG A 227 -1.27 6.64 -16.90
CA ARG A 227 -1.26 6.02 -15.57
C ARG A 227 -2.67 5.72 -15.11
N ALA A 228 -2.79 4.80 -14.15
CA ALA A 228 -4.06 4.49 -13.51
C ALA A 228 -3.89 4.36 -11.99
N TRP A 229 -4.95 4.63 -11.25
CA TRP A 229 -4.99 4.42 -9.80
C TRP A 229 -6.39 4.03 -9.37
N LEU A 230 -6.46 3.30 -8.27
CA LEU A 230 -7.69 2.82 -7.66
C LEU A 230 -7.92 3.54 -6.34
N ASP A 231 -9.07 4.19 -6.21
CA ASP A 231 -9.52 4.74 -4.93
C ASP A 231 -10.50 3.75 -4.28
N LEU A 232 -10.18 3.23 -3.10
CA LEU A 232 -11.18 2.60 -2.24
C LEU A 232 -11.75 3.68 -1.33
N ILE A 233 -13.04 3.95 -1.42
CA ILE A 233 -13.72 5.04 -0.73
C ILE A 233 -14.66 4.44 0.31
N PHE A 234 -14.52 4.86 1.57
CA PHE A 234 -15.35 4.40 2.68
C PHE A 234 -16.34 5.47 3.10
N SER A 235 -17.60 5.09 3.20
CA SER A 235 -18.70 5.95 3.65
C SER A 235 -18.99 5.69 5.12
N ASN A 236 -19.32 6.77 5.86
CA ASN A 236 -19.61 6.72 7.30
C ASN A 236 -18.58 5.93 8.14
N PRO A 237 -17.25 6.18 8.00
CA PRO A 237 -16.24 5.33 8.60
C PRO A 237 -16.08 5.53 10.12
N ALA A 238 -16.83 6.43 10.75
CA ALA A 238 -16.70 6.72 12.19
C ALA A 238 -16.93 5.47 13.04
N MET A 239 -16.16 5.35 14.13
CA MET A 239 -16.23 4.28 15.12
C MET A 239 -16.21 2.88 14.48
N THR A 240 -15.30 2.70 13.52
CA THR A 240 -15.19 1.48 12.71
C THR A 240 -13.72 1.06 12.62
N ARG A 241 -13.47 -0.25 12.73
CA ARG A 241 -12.17 -0.86 12.40
C ARG A 241 -12.31 -1.66 11.11
N ILE A 242 -11.58 -1.25 10.09
CA ILE A 242 -11.53 -1.95 8.80
C ILE A 242 -10.14 -2.56 8.66
N THR A 243 -10.05 -3.88 8.51
CA THR A 243 -8.78 -4.55 8.22
C THR A 243 -8.82 -5.14 6.82
N LEU A 244 -8.10 -4.51 5.89
CA LEU A 244 -7.90 -5.03 4.55
C LEU A 244 -6.82 -6.10 4.60
N ARG A 245 -7.23 -7.36 4.56
CA ARG A 245 -6.37 -8.55 4.62
C ARG A 245 -5.65 -8.80 3.32
N ASP A 246 -6.28 -8.54 2.18
CA ASP A 246 -5.68 -8.66 0.85
C ASP A 246 -6.32 -7.65 -0.11
N LEU A 247 -5.55 -7.19 -1.08
CA LEU A 247 -6.02 -6.39 -2.22
C LEU A 247 -5.26 -6.86 -3.47
N ALA A 248 -5.99 -7.39 -4.42
CA ALA A 248 -5.48 -7.83 -5.71
C ALA A 248 -6.17 -7.08 -6.84
N VAL A 249 -5.40 -6.73 -7.87
CA VAL A 249 -5.91 -6.15 -9.11
C VAL A 249 -5.49 -7.04 -10.26
N SER A 250 -6.41 -7.30 -11.18
CA SER A 250 -6.15 -8.10 -12.36
C SER A 250 -6.78 -7.48 -13.60
N ARG A 251 -6.20 -7.81 -14.74
CA ARG A 251 -6.65 -7.40 -16.06
C ARG A 251 -6.80 -8.64 -16.95
N ARG A 252 -7.87 -8.67 -17.70
CA ARG A 252 -8.11 -9.66 -18.75
C ARG A 252 -8.83 -9.05 -19.93
N PRO A 253 -8.64 -9.54 -21.16
CA PRO A 253 -9.54 -9.22 -22.24
C PRO A 253 -10.93 -9.77 -21.92
N ARG A 254 -11.96 -9.05 -22.35
CA ARG A 254 -13.34 -9.54 -22.39
C ARG A 254 -13.41 -10.76 -23.31
N ALA A 255 -14.20 -11.76 -22.93
CA ALA A 255 -14.49 -12.87 -23.83
C ALA A 255 -15.26 -12.35 -25.06
N GLU A 256 -14.84 -12.75 -26.25
CA GLU A 256 -15.61 -12.50 -27.47
C GLU A 256 -16.92 -13.29 -27.37
N LEU A 257 -18.06 -12.61 -27.54
CA LEU A 257 -19.39 -13.23 -27.65
C LEU A 257 -19.60 -13.77 -29.07
#